data_AF-A0A523CGP8-F1
#
_entry.id   AF-A0A523CGP8-F1
#
_cell.length_a   1.000
_cell.length_b   1.000
_cell.length_c   1.000
_cell.angle_alpha   90.00
_cell.angle_beta   90.00
_cell.angle_gamma   90.00
#
_symmetry.space_group_name_H-M   'P 1'
#
loop_
_entity.id
_entity.type
_entity.pdbx_description
1 polymer ?
#
loop_
_entity_poly.entity_id
_entity_poly.type
_entity_poly.pdbx_seq_one_letter_code
_entity_poly.pdbx_strand_id
1 'polypeptide(L)'
;MKRTDALTKALALAGTLVVLVPIAAPVLLSAVSLVQGEGFRFDWLMPAELGIVALVGGVLVVIASLRAHDRRLLIGITAGIAVAAPVAGAIVATLTGLANGEIEPGGWESAVVVVFFALFAAALLALGVEGGIMSRDLFRRNVAV
;
A
#
# COMPACT_ATOMS: atom_id res chain seq x y z
N MET A 1 -3.27 22.40 -16.05
CA MET A 1 -4.64 22.82 -15.65
C MET A 1 -5.17 21.81 -14.65
N LYS A 2 -5.70 22.27 -13.53
CA LYS A 2 -6.25 21.42 -12.47
C LYS A 2 -7.49 20.69 -12.99
N ARG A 3 -7.44 19.36 -13.14
CA ARG A 3 -8.59 18.57 -13.59
C ARG A 3 -9.29 17.97 -12.38
N THR A 4 -10.52 18.39 -12.14
CA THR A 4 -11.40 17.91 -11.05
C THR A 4 -12.63 17.19 -11.58
N ASP A 5 -12.53 16.68 -12.80
CA ASP A 5 -13.55 15.95 -13.52
C ASP A 5 -13.86 14.57 -12.89
N ALA A 6 -14.97 13.97 -13.30
CA ALA A 6 -15.45 12.69 -12.78
C ALA A 6 -14.39 11.57 -12.84
N LEU A 7 -13.58 11.54 -13.91
CA LEU A 7 -12.49 10.57 -14.05
C LEU A 7 -11.43 10.74 -12.96
N THR A 8 -11.03 11.97 -12.63
CA THR A 8 -10.02 12.21 -11.58
C THR A 8 -10.53 11.77 -10.20
N LYS A 9 -11.84 11.94 -9.93
CA LYS A 9 -12.47 11.45 -8.70
C LYS A 9 -12.56 9.92 -8.66
N ALA A 10 -12.95 9.31 -9.77
CA ALA A 10 -13.02 7.85 -9.89
C ALA A 10 -11.64 7.22 -9.67
N LEU A 11 -10.59 7.78 -10.28
CA LEU A 11 -9.20 7.33 -10.10
C LEU A 11 -8.75 7.48 -8.64
N ALA A 12 -9.02 8.63 -8.01
CA ALA A 12 -8.65 8.87 -6.61
C ALA A 12 -9.34 7.87 -5.68
N LEU A 13 -10.65 7.69 -5.82
CA LEU A 13 -11.44 6.81 -4.97
C LEU A 13 -11.07 5.33 -5.21
N ALA A 14 -11.08 4.88 -6.47
CA ALA A 14 -10.74 3.50 -6.82
C ALA A 14 -9.30 3.17 -6.40
N GLY A 15 -8.35 4.05 -6.69
CA GLY A 15 -6.96 3.88 -6.27
C GLY A 15 -6.83 3.75 -4.75
N THR A 16 -7.51 4.62 -4.00
CA THR A 16 -7.51 4.59 -2.53
C THR A 16 -8.05 3.26 -2.00
N LEU A 17 -9.19 2.81 -2.52
CA LEU A 17 -9.79 1.54 -2.11
C LEU A 17 -8.87 0.35 -2.42
N VAL A 18 -8.29 0.33 -3.63
CA VAL A 18 -7.39 -0.74 -4.07
C VAL A 18 -6.09 -0.78 -3.26
N VAL A 19 -5.47 0.37 -2.94
CA VAL A 19 -4.26 0.44 -2.07
C VAL A 19 -4.53 -0.13 -0.68
N LEU A 20 -5.74 0.03 -0.15
CA LEU A 20 -6.10 -0.45 1.18
C LEU A 20 -6.42 -1.94 1.20
N VAL A 21 -6.67 -2.59 0.06
CA VAL A 21 -6.95 -4.03 -0.01
C VAL A 21 -5.82 -4.87 0.61
N PRO A 22 -4.53 -4.71 0.24
CA PRO A 22 -3.42 -5.43 0.87
C PRO A 22 -3.36 -5.31 2.40
N ILE A 23 -3.78 -4.16 2.95
CA ILE A 23 -3.78 -3.92 4.40
C ILE A 23 -5.03 -4.50 5.07
N ALA A 24 -6.18 -4.42 4.41
CA ALA A 24 -7.45 -4.93 4.92
C ALA A 24 -7.54 -6.46 4.83
N ALA A 25 -7.00 -7.06 3.78
CA ALA A 25 -7.06 -8.49 3.50
C ALA A 25 -6.64 -9.38 4.69
N PRO A 26 -5.47 -9.17 5.35
CA PRO A 26 -5.09 -10.02 6.47
C PRO A 26 -6.05 -9.91 7.65
N VAL A 27 -6.59 -8.71 7.92
CA VAL A 27 -7.58 -8.51 8.99
C VAL A 27 -8.91 -9.20 8.66
N LEU A 28 -9.42 -9.00 7.43
CA LEU A 28 -10.70 -9.55 6.99
C LEU A 28 -10.67 -11.07 6.91
N LEU A 29 -9.60 -11.65 6.32
CA LEU A 29 -9.46 -13.09 6.20
C LEU A 29 -9.25 -13.75 7.57
N SER A 30 -8.52 -13.10 8.49
CA SER A 30 -8.42 -13.58 9.88
C SER A 30 -9.77 -13.62 10.58
N ALA A 31 -10.61 -12.60 10.38
CA ALA A 31 -11.95 -12.54 10.96
C ALA A 31 -12.85 -13.64 10.38
N VAL A 32 -12.77 -13.88 9.07
CA VAL A 32 -13.50 -14.96 8.40
C VAL A 32 -13.08 -16.33 8.93
N SER A 33 -11.77 -16.61 9.02
CA SER A 33 -11.24 -17.88 9.53
C SER A 33 -11.68 -18.14 10.98
N LEU A 34 -11.73 -17.08 11.81
CA LEU A 34 -12.25 -17.15 13.18
C LEU A 34 -13.73 -17.54 13.23
N VAL A 35 -14.56 -16.94 12.37
CA VAL A 35 -16.01 -17.24 12.29
C VAL A 35 -16.27 -18.65 11.75
N GLN A 36 -15.40 -19.15 10.87
CA GLN A 36 -15.48 -20.51 10.33
C GLN A 36 -15.00 -21.60 11.31
N GLY A 37 -14.46 -21.22 12.48
CA GLY A 37 -14.00 -22.17 13.49
C GLY A 37 -12.60 -22.75 13.22
N GLU A 38 -11.87 -22.19 12.25
CA GLU A 38 -10.49 -22.60 11.93
C GLU A 38 -9.45 -21.96 12.88
N GLY A 39 -9.91 -21.10 13.79
CA GLY A 39 -9.08 -20.34 14.71
C GLY A 39 -8.64 -18.99 14.13
N PHE A 40 -7.92 -18.20 14.94
CA PHE A 40 -7.39 -16.92 14.51
C PHE A 40 -6.04 -17.09 13.81
N ARG A 41 -5.99 -16.84 12.51
CA ARG A 41 -4.76 -16.95 11.68
C ARG A 41 -4.47 -15.63 10.98
N PHE A 42 -3.62 -14.81 11.60
CA PHE A 42 -3.19 -13.54 11.02
C PHE A 42 -1.98 -13.72 10.12
N ASP A 43 -2.22 -13.67 8.81
CA ASP A 43 -1.16 -13.66 7.81
C ASP A 43 -0.62 -12.24 7.62
N TRP A 44 0.43 -11.92 8.36
CA TRP A 44 1.04 -10.59 8.30
C TRP A 44 1.87 -10.36 7.03
N LEU A 45 2.16 -11.38 6.22
CA LEU A 45 2.96 -11.26 4.98
C LEU A 45 2.11 -11.00 3.74
N MET A 46 0.81 -11.29 3.81
CA MET A 46 -0.17 -11.08 2.76
C MET A 46 -0.10 -9.71 2.04
N PRO A 47 0.19 -8.56 2.70
CA PRO A 47 0.38 -7.31 1.98
C PRO A 47 1.44 -7.37 0.87
N ALA A 48 2.54 -8.10 1.09
CA ALA A 48 3.59 -8.29 0.08
C ALA A 48 3.14 -9.24 -1.04
N GLU A 49 2.37 -10.29 -0.71
CA GLU A 49 1.79 -11.21 -1.70
C GLU A 49 0.81 -10.47 -2.64
N LEU A 50 0.07 -9.51 -2.09
CA LEU A 50 -0.82 -8.62 -2.83
C LEU A 50 -0.09 -7.40 -3.43
N GLY A 51 1.23 -7.48 -3.63
CA GLY A 51 2.06 -6.40 -4.14
C GLY A 51 1.57 -5.82 -5.48
N ILE A 52 1.04 -6.65 -6.38
CA ILE A 52 0.44 -6.17 -7.64
C ILE A 52 -0.81 -5.31 -7.37
N VAL A 53 -1.66 -5.71 -6.43
CA VAL A 53 -2.83 -4.93 -6.02
C VAL A 53 -2.40 -3.59 -5.43
N ALA A 54 -1.38 -3.61 -4.56
CA ALA A 54 -0.78 -2.40 -4.00
C ALA A 54 -0.25 -1.45 -5.09
N LEU A 55 0.46 -1.98 -6.08
CA LEU A 55 1.00 -1.24 -7.22
C LEU A 55 -0.10 -0.60 -8.06
N VAL A 56 -1.12 -1.38 -8.45
CA VAL A 56 -2.25 -0.87 -9.24
C VAL A 56 -2.94 0.27 -8.50
N GLY A 57 -3.25 0.08 -7.21
CA GLY A 57 -3.84 1.13 -6.38
C GLY A 57 -2.95 2.38 -6.32
N GLY A 58 -1.66 2.20 -6.06
CA GLY A 58 -0.69 3.29 -5.94
C GLY A 58 -0.58 4.10 -7.22
N VAL A 59 -0.50 3.44 -8.38
CA VAL A 59 -0.48 4.09 -9.70
C VAL A 59 -1.75 4.91 -9.93
N LEU A 60 -2.92 4.38 -9.59
CA LEU A 60 -4.19 5.11 -9.73
C LEU A 60 -4.21 6.40 -8.87
N VAL A 61 -3.76 6.32 -7.61
CA VAL A 61 -3.66 7.49 -6.71
C VAL A 61 -2.64 8.50 -7.23
N VAL A 62 -1.48 8.05 -7.71
CA VAL A 62 -0.45 8.91 -8.31
C VAL A 62 -1.01 9.64 -9.53
N ILE A 63 -1.63 8.94 -10.47
CA ILE A 63 -2.24 9.56 -11.66
C ILE A 63 -3.31 10.59 -11.25
N ALA A 64 -4.15 10.27 -10.27
CA ALA A 64 -5.14 11.20 -9.75
C ALA A 64 -4.50 12.47 -9.14
N SER A 65 -3.43 12.32 -8.36
CA SER A 65 -2.69 13.44 -7.75
C SER A 65 -2.03 14.35 -8.79
N LEU A 66 -1.50 13.74 -9.86
CA LEU A 66 -0.92 14.46 -10.98
C LEU A 66 -1.99 15.24 -11.74
N ARG A 67 -3.15 14.63 -12.01
CA ARG A 67 -4.28 15.33 -12.68
C ARG A 67 -4.87 16.46 -11.84
N ALA A 68 -5.02 16.22 -10.53
CA ALA A 68 -5.61 17.17 -9.59
C ALA A 68 -4.64 18.28 -9.14
N HIS A 69 -3.34 18.16 -9.43
CA HIS A 69 -2.30 19.03 -8.88
C HIS A 69 -2.38 19.14 -7.35
N ASP A 70 -2.73 18.04 -6.67
CA ASP A 70 -2.98 17.99 -5.23
C ASP A 70 -2.08 16.92 -4.60
N ARG A 71 -1.48 17.22 -3.44
CA ARG A 71 -0.67 16.28 -2.62
C ARG A 71 0.45 15.51 -3.34
N ARG A 72 0.91 15.97 -4.52
CA ARG A 72 1.87 15.26 -5.39
C ARG A 72 3.16 14.81 -4.68
N LEU A 73 3.74 15.68 -3.85
CA LEU A 73 4.99 15.38 -3.16
C LEU A 73 4.79 14.24 -2.16
N LEU A 74 3.76 14.34 -1.32
CA LEU A 74 3.44 13.32 -0.32
C LEU A 74 3.11 11.99 -1.00
N ILE A 75 2.16 11.99 -1.95
CA ILE A 75 1.74 10.80 -2.69
C ILE A 75 2.91 10.18 -3.47
N GLY A 76 3.76 11.02 -4.09
CA GLY A 76 4.94 10.57 -4.84
C GLY A 76 5.99 9.92 -3.93
N ILE A 77 6.28 10.52 -2.78
CA ILE A 77 7.23 9.96 -1.81
C ILE A 77 6.69 8.64 -1.24
N THR A 78 5.43 8.61 -0.79
CA THR A 78 4.84 7.40 -0.21
C THR A 78 4.71 6.29 -1.25
N ALA A 79 4.36 6.59 -2.51
CA ALA A 79 4.39 5.63 -3.60
C ALA A 79 5.81 5.13 -3.89
N GLY A 80 6.80 6.03 -3.89
CA GLY A 80 8.20 5.67 -4.05
C GLY A 80 8.66 4.68 -2.98
N ILE A 81 8.34 4.95 -1.70
CA ILE A 81 8.66 4.05 -0.59
C ILE A 81 7.92 2.72 -0.73
N ALA A 82 6.64 2.74 -1.09
CA ALA A 82 5.84 1.52 -1.28
C ALA A 82 6.41 0.58 -2.36
N VAL A 83 7.16 1.12 -3.33
CA VAL A 83 7.87 0.31 -4.35
C VAL A 83 9.29 -0.04 -3.90
N ALA A 84 10.03 0.95 -3.38
CA ALA A 84 11.44 0.78 -3.05
C ALA A 84 11.68 -0.14 -1.85
N ALA A 85 10.82 -0.08 -0.83
CA ALA A 85 11.02 -0.84 0.39
C ALA A 85 10.92 -2.37 0.17
N PRO A 86 9.90 -2.92 -0.53
CA PRO A 86 9.86 -4.35 -0.85
C PRO A 86 11.05 -4.80 -1.71
N VAL A 87 11.45 -4.00 -2.70
CA VAL A 87 12.59 -4.30 -3.57
C VAL A 87 13.89 -4.34 -2.76
N ALA A 88 14.12 -3.35 -1.90
CA ALA A 88 15.29 -3.30 -1.03
C ALA A 88 15.30 -4.49 -0.04
N GLY A 89 14.16 -4.81 0.57
CA GLY A 89 14.03 -5.98 1.45
C GLY A 89 14.32 -7.29 0.73
N ALA A 90 13.80 -7.48 -0.49
CA ALA A 90 14.05 -8.66 -1.30
C ALA A 90 15.53 -8.79 -1.72
N ILE A 91 16.18 -7.67 -2.05
CA ILE A 91 17.62 -7.65 -2.36
C ILE A 91 18.42 -8.07 -1.13
N VAL A 92 18.13 -7.50 0.05
CA VAL A 92 18.81 -7.90 1.30
C VAL A 92 18.60 -9.37 1.59
N ALA A 93 17.37 -9.87 1.49
CA ALA A 93 17.06 -11.29 1.71
C ALA A 93 17.82 -12.20 0.73
N THR A 94 17.97 -11.78 -0.51
CA THR A 94 18.70 -12.55 -1.54
C THR A 94 20.21 -12.54 -1.28
N LEU A 95 20.80 -11.39 -0.99
CA LEU A 95 22.24 -11.23 -0.77
C LEU A 95 22.73 -11.91 0.50
N THR A 96 21.87 -12.02 1.51
CA THR A 96 22.17 -12.69 2.78
C THR A 96 21.94 -14.20 2.73
N GLY A 97 21.40 -14.74 1.63
CA GLY A 97 21.02 -16.16 1.55
C GLY A 97 19.74 -16.50 2.31
N LEU A 98 19.09 -15.53 2.98
CA LEU A 98 17.82 -15.71 3.69
C LEU A 98 16.69 -16.15 2.75
N ALA A 99 16.64 -15.58 1.54
CA ALA A 99 15.65 -15.94 0.52
C ALA A 99 15.88 -17.34 -0.07
N ASN A 100 17.12 -17.84 -0.02
CA ASN A 100 17.51 -19.14 -0.56
C ASN A 100 17.46 -20.25 0.50
N GLY A 101 17.20 -19.91 1.77
CA GLY A 101 17.21 -20.84 2.90
C GLY A 101 18.61 -21.25 3.37
N GLU A 102 19.65 -20.49 3.01
CA GLU A 102 21.03 -20.74 3.45
C GLU A 102 21.26 -20.32 4.91
N ILE A 103 20.43 -19.40 5.41
CA ILE A 103 20.43 -18.93 6.80
C ILE A 103 19.03 -19.12 7.39
N GLU A 104 18.97 -19.63 8.64
CA GLU A 104 17.70 -19.74 9.36
C GLU A 104 17.12 -18.35 9.70
N PRO A 105 15.79 -18.16 9.52
CA PRO A 105 15.12 -16.94 9.97
C PRO A 105 15.29 -16.71 11.48
N GLY A 106 15.65 -15.49 11.87
CA GLY A 106 15.82 -15.09 13.27
C GLY A 106 17.03 -14.20 13.55
N GLY A 107 17.97 -14.12 12.62
CA GLY A 107 19.13 -13.22 12.68
C GLY A 107 18.80 -11.74 12.42
N TRP A 108 19.82 -10.88 12.43
CA TRP A 108 19.68 -9.45 12.16
C TRP A 108 19.20 -9.18 10.72
N GLU A 109 19.52 -10.08 9.78
CA GLU A 109 19.08 -10.06 8.38
C GLU A 109 17.55 -10.09 8.31
N SER A 110 16.92 -10.96 9.12
CA SER A 110 15.47 -11.05 9.21
C SER A 110 14.86 -9.78 9.78
N ALA A 111 15.49 -9.17 10.79
CA ALA A 111 15.04 -7.90 11.35
C ALA A 111 15.08 -6.76 10.31
N VAL A 112 16.13 -6.70 9.49
CA VAL A 112 16.23 -5.71 8.40
C VAL A 112 15.12 -5.90 7.36
N VAL A 113 14.84 -7.13 6.94
CA VAL A 113 13.74 -7.43 6.01
C VAL A 113 12.38 -7.05 6.62
N VAL A 114 12.16 -7.34 7.89
CA VAL A 114 10.94 -6.94 8.62
C VAL A 114 10.80 -5.41 8.68
N VAL A 115 11.90 -4.66 8.86
CA VAL A 115 11.87 -3.19 8.80
C VAL A 115 11.44 -2.70 7.43
N PHE A 116 11.98 -3.26 6.34
CA PHE A 116 11.54 -2.91 4.98
C PHE A 116 10.05 -3.25 4.75
N PHE A 117 9.59 -4.38 5.27
CA PHE A 117 8.19 -4.76 5.22
C PHE A 117 7.29 -3.79 6.02
N ALA A 118 7.71 -3.37 7.21
CA ALA A 118 7.00 -2.38 8.01
C ALA A 118 6.93 -1.01 7.31
N LEU A 119 8.03 -0.59 6.67
CA LEU A 119 8.08 0.64 5.85
C LEU A 119 7.11 0.56 4.67
N PHE A 120 7.05 -0.59 4.00
CA PHE A 120 6.09 -0.84 2.93
C PHE A 120 4.64 -0.73 3.43
N ALA A 121 4.29 -1.42 4.52
CA ALA A 121 2.95 -1.37 5.09
C ALA A 121 2.55 0.06 5.52
N ALA A 122 3.47 0.78 6.17
CA ALA A 122 3.29 2.18 6.56
C ALA A 122 3.09 3.09 5.34
N ALA A 123 3.83 2.86 4.25
CA ALA A 123 3.70 3.62 3.01
C ALA A 123 2.35 3.36 2.31
N LEU A 124 1.84 2.12 2.33
CA LEU A 124 0.50 1.81 1.81
C LEU A 124 -0.60 2.48 2.64
N LEU A 125 -0.50 2.44 3.97
CA LEU A 125 -1.41 3.15 4.85
C LEU A 125 -1.39 4.66 4.59
N ALA A 126 -0.20 5.25 4.46
CA ALA A 126 -0.05 6.67 4.16
C ALA A 126 -0.66 7.01 2.78
N LEU A 127 -0.43 6.20 1.74
CA LEU A 127 -1.07 6.36 0.43
C LEU A 127 -2.60 6.29 0.51
N GLY A 128 -3.14 5.36 1.29
CA GLY A 128 -4.58 5.25 1.51
C GLY A 128 -5.17 6.48 2.20
N VAL A 129 -4.49 6.99 3.22
CA VAL A 129 -4.91 8.20 3.94
C VAL A 129 -4.84 9.43 3.03
N GLU A 130 -3.72 9.65 2.35
CA GLU A 130 -3.55 10.79 1.44
C GLU A 130 -4.51 10.73 0.25
N GLY A 131 -4.73 9.54 -0.31
CA GLY A 131 -5.71 9.29 -1.37
C GLY A 131 -7.14 9.56 -0.90
N GLY A 132 -7.49 9.16 0.32
CA GLY A 132 -8.80 9.42 0.93
C GLY A 132 -9.05 10.91 1.18
N ILE A 133 -8.05 11.63 1.71
CA ILE A 133 -8.14 13.08 1.92
C ILE A 133 -8.26 13.80 0.57
N MET A 134 -7.44 13.44 -0.42
CA MET A 134 -7.53 13.99 -1.77
C MET A 134 -8.92 13.75 -2.38
N SER A 135 -9.45 12.53 -2.24
CA SER A 135 -10.79 12.18 -2.74
C SER A 135 -11.85 13.08 -2.10
N ARG A 136 -11.86 13.19 -0.76
CA ARG A 136 -12.78 14.08 -0.02
C ARG A 136 -12.70 15.52 -0.52
N ASP A 137 -11.49 16.05 -0.67
CA ASP A 137 -11.28 17.45 -1.08
C ASP A 137 -11.74 17.68 -2.54
N LEU A 138 -11.59 16.68 -3.42
CA LEU A 138 -12.13 16.71 -4.79
C LEU A 138 -13.66 16.70 -4.83
N PHE A 139 -14.33 15.93 -3.96
CA PHE A 139 -15.79 15.91 -3.88
C PHE A 139 -16.36 17.20 -3.29
N ARG A 140 -15.72 17.78 -2.26
CA ARG A 140 -16.15 19.05 -1.65
C ARG A 140 -16.08 20.24 -2.61
N ARG A 141 -15.03 20.32 -3.44
CA ARG A 141 -14.88 21.37 -4.47
C ARG A 141 -16.01 21.38 -5.49
N ASN A 142 -16.76 20.29 -5.63
CA ASN A 142 -17.87 20.17 -6.57
C ASN A 142 -19.20 20.68 -6.01
N VAL A 143 -19.31 20.85 -4.70
CA VAL A 143 -20.54 21.34 -4.03
C VAL A 143 -20.49 22.87 -3.87
N ALA A 144 -19.30 23.47 -3.98
CA ALA A 144 -19.06 24.90 -3.83
C ALA A 144 -19.04 25.68 -5.16
N VAL A 145 -19.42 25.03 -6.27
CA VAL A 145 -19.58 25.61 -7.62
C VAL A 145 -21.04 25.49 -8.00
#